data_AF-J3DP74-F1
#
_entry.id   AF-J3DP74-F1
#
_cell.length_a   1.000
_cell.length_b   1.000
_cell.length_c   1.000
_cell.angle_alpha   90.00
_cell.angle_beta   90.00
_cell.angle_gamma   90.00
#
_symmetry.space_group_name_H-M   'P 1'
#
loop_
_entity.id
_entity.type
_entity.pdbx_description
1 polymer ?
#
loop_
_entity_poly.entity_id
_entity_poly.type
_entity_poly.pdbx_seq_one_letter_code
_entity_poly.pdbx_strand_id
1 'polypeptide(L)'
;MRAFARVVVLDDQKKHLDIIVRALGKAGFGAISYLVEDGAVTPEVREPCNGLRLIFSDIHLTPTSGISGIDNIGILGPFLRSITSDGPYGLIFWSKFAEDEAEIVQTLKDRADDLGIQLPVFFGFIDKKAVLTDLDDEAEEVEETTPDNFKNLILAEVAKCPTLRAVMEWEERAFLAANSVSNSLFKISANPQGDISTADSWLNLISYLAQEAVGRENAKNDPLRAIDNALLPILEDQFRYSLLGNASDAFDQIKEKLSGGKLSLPVGVSAAKLHSYYLVENLTDTANTHHLRGTISAINEQEFDEFFSRCFASKWRNLMLDEFIVQGPDRSTFQEARKTPDLPSRISPCLISLSPECDDVQGKVVTQRYLLGVILNPEDSRFCESEGKLARDALHSIGTVEHQGAEKLIIVSCRRFLAIPTVAIRNMPLTPILRLRRTMIDELSHQYTTYTRRPGVMRFS
;
A
#
# COMPACT_ATOMS: atom_id res chain seq x y z
N MET A 1 2.00 19.15 -6.51
CA MET A 1 1.00 18.06 -6.42
C MET A 1 1.01 17.37 -7.78
N ARG A 2 1.11 16.04 -7.86
CA ARG A 2 0.98 15.32 -9.15
C ARG A 2 -0.47 15.40 -9.63
N ALA A 3 -0.72 15.22 -10.93
CA ALA A 3 -2.08 15.16 -11.44
C ALA A 3 -2.85 14.01 -10.76
N PHE A 4 -4.08 14.30 -10.32
CA PHE A 4 -4.97 13.36 -9.66
C PHE A 4 -6.36 13.48 -10.29
N ALA A 5 -6.86 12.38 -10.85
CA ALA A 5 -8.23 12.28 -11.33
C ALA A 5 -8.70 10.83 -11.28
N ARG A 6 -9.97 10.65 -10.91
CA ARG A 6 -10.61 9.32 -10.92
C ARG A 6 -11.15 8.94 -12.30
N VAL A 7 -11.43 9.94 -13.14
CA VAL A 7 -12.05 9.78 -14.44
C VAL A 7 -11.22 10.50 -15.50
N VAL A 8 -11.00 9.81 -16.61
CA VAL A 8 -10.35 10.34 -17.80
C VAL A 8 -11.23 10.09 -19.02
N VAL A 9 -11.18 11.00 -19.99
CA VAL A 9 -12.04 11.06 -21.18
C VAL A 9 -11.15 11.22 -22.42
N LEU A 10 -11.30 10.36 -23.42
CA LEU A 10 -10.53 10.37 -24.67
C LEU A 10 -11.47 10.35 -25.88
N ASP A 11 -11.45 11.37 -26.71
CA ASP A 11 -12.25 11.46 -27.93
C ASP A 11 -11.44 12.16 -29.03
N ASP A 12 -11.76 11.93 -30.30
CA ASP A 12 -11.14 12.61 -31.45
C ASP A 12 -11.85 13.91 -31.83
N GLN A 13 -13.07 14.14 -31.31
CA GLN A 13 -13.84 15.33 -31.61
C GLN A 13 -13.95 16.25 -30.40
N LYS A 14 -13.39 17.46 -30.53
CA LYS A 14 -13.38 18.46 -29.46
C LYS A 14 -14.78 18.80 -28.94
N LYS A 15 -15.77 18.90 -29.82
CA LYS A 15 -17.15 19.21 -29.45
C LYS A 15 -17.78 18.09 -28.60
N HIS A 16 -17.63 16.83 -29.03
CA HIS A 16 -18.09 15.67 -28.26
C HIS A 16 -17.41 15.63 -26.89
N LEU A 17 -16.08 15.78 -26.87
CA LEU A 17 -15.28 15.79 -25.66
C LEU A 17 -15.80 16.81 -24.63
N ASP A 18 -16.07 18.05 -25.07
CA ASP A 18 -16.55 19.12 -24.19
C ASP A 18 -17.96 18.86 -23.65
N ILE A 19 -18.86 18.31 -24.47
CA ILE A 19 -20.22 17.93 -24.04
C ILE A 19 -20.16 16.80 -23.02
N ILE A 20 -19.37 15.76 -23.28
CA ILE A 20 -19.28 14.60 -22.40
C ILE A 20 -18.64 14.97 -21.06
N VAL A 21 -17.58 15.78 -21.05
CA VAL A 21 -16.97 16.29 -19.81
C VAL A 21 -17.99 17.07 -18.98
N ARG A 22 -18.83 17.89 -19.63
CA ARG A 22 -19.89 18.63 -18.94
C ARG A 22 -20.95 17.69 -18.37
N ALA A 23 -21.38 16.69 -19.13
CA ALA A 23 -22.34 15.68 -18.68
C ALA A 23 -21.80 14.89 -17.48
N LEU A 24 -20.51 14.49 -17.52
CA LEU A 24 -19.82 13.85 -16.40
C LEU A 24 -19.79 14.77 -15.17
N GLY A 25 -19.48 16.05 -15.36
CA GLY A 25 -19.51 17.05 -14.29
C GLY A 25 -20.89 17.17 -13.64
N LYS A 26 -21.97 17.20 -14.43
CA LYS A 26 -23.36 17.20 -13.93
C LYS A 26 -23.69 15.91 -13.16
N ALA A 27 -23.16 14.77 -13.61
CA ALA A 27 -23.29 13.48 -12.95
C ALA A 27 -22.43 13.34 -11.66
N GLY A 28 -21.61 14.34 -11.33
CA GLY A 28 -20.76 14.36 -10.14
C GLY A 28 -19.35 13.79 -10.34
N PHE A 29 -18.92 13.57 -11.59
CA PHE A 29 -17.60 13.07 -11.93
C PHE A 29 -16.70 14.19 -12.46
N GLY A 30 -15.63 14.49 -11.73
CA GLY A 30 -14.55 15.36 -12.22
C GLY A 30 -13.65 14.59 -13.18
N ALA A 31 -13.64 14.97 -14.46
CA ALA A 31 -12.89 14.29 -15.52
C ALA A 31 -11.77 15.17 -16.10
N ILE A 32 -10.63 14.54 -16.42
CA ILE A 32 -9.60 15.12 -17.27
C ILE A 32 -9.82 14.64 -18.70
N SER A 33 -9.84 15.57 -19.66
CA SER A 33 -10.06 15.25 -21.06
C SER A 33 -8.79 15.30 -21.90
N TYR A 34 -8.74 14.41 -22.88
CA TYR A 34 -7.68 14.28 -23.86
C TYR A 34 -8.32 14.22 -25.25
N LEU A 35 -7.83 15.05 -26.15
CA LEU A 35 -8.27 15.12 -27.53
C LEU A 35 -7.28 14.36 -28.42
N VAL A 36 -7.79 13.57 -29.36
CA VAL A 36 -6.98 12.96 -30.41
C VAL A 36 -7.07 13.81 -31.67
N GLU A 37 -5.95 14.41 -32.08
CA GLU A 37 -5.83 15.18 -33.32
C GLU A 37 -4.66 14.64 -34.13
N ASP A 38 -4.89 14.30 -35.40
CA ASP A 38 -3.87 13.75 -36.31
C ASP A 38 -3.07 12.56 -35.73
N GLY A 39 -3.76 11.71 -34.95
CA GLY A 39 -3.15 10.54 -34.29
C GLY A 39 -2.33 10.85 -33.03
N ALA A 40 -2.27 12.12 -32.60
CA ALA A 40 -1.60 12.56 -31.39
C ALA A 40 -2.60 12.90 -30.28
N VAL A 41 -2.25 12.58 -29.03
CA VAL A 41 -3.06 12.88 -27.85
C VAL A 41 -2.64 14.22 -27.25
N THR A 42 -3.59 15.13 -27.09
CA THR A 42 -3.39 16.49 -26.54
C THR A 42 -4.29 16.74 -25.32
N PRO A 43 -3.75 17.20 -24.18
CA PRO A 43 -2.33 17.39 -23.90
C PRO A 43 -1.56 16.07 -23.83
N GLU A 44 -0.26 16.11 -24.12
CA GLU A 44 0.61 14.93 -24.01
C GLU A 44 0.59 14.34 -22.59
N VAL A 45 0.44 13.02 -22.49
CA VAL A 45 0.49 12.29 -21.22
C VAL A 45 1.94 12.09 -20.79
N ARG A 46 2.43 12.95 -19.88
CA ARG A 46 3.81 12.90 -19.38
C ARG A 46 4.03 11.91 -18.25
N GLU A 47 3.01 11.72 -17.42
CA GLU A 47 3.04 10.83 -16.26
C GLU A 47 1.65 10.17 -16.10
N PRO A 48 1.58 8.95 -15.52
CA PRO A 48 0.33 8.32 -15.17
C PRO A 48 -0.55 9.18 -14.26
N CYS A 49 -1.86 9.09 -14.45
CA CYS A 49 -2.83 9.79 -13.63
C CYS A 49 -3.02 9.08 -12.29
N ASN A 50 -2.79 9.78 -11.16
CA ASN A 50 -2.98 9.16 -9.84
C ASN A 50 -4.47 9.06 -9.51
N GLY A 51 -4.88 7.91 -8.96
CA GLY A 51 -6.26 7.68 -8.52
C GLY A 51 -7.24 7.30 -9.64
N LEU A 52 -6.76 7.04 -10.85
CA LEU A 52 -7.59 6.67 -12.01
C LEU A 52 -8.38 5.38 -11.75
N ARG A 53 -9.70 5.43 -12.00
CA ARG A 53 -10.60 4.27 -11.85
C ARG A 53 -11.45 4.03 -13.08
N LEU A 54 -11.78 5.08 -13.83
CA LEU A 54 -12.58 4.98 -15.05
C LEU A 54 -11.90 5.75 -16.18
N ILE A 55 -11.79 5.10 -17.33
CA ILE A 55 -11.42 5.73 -18.60
C ILE A 55 -12.64 5.64 -19.49
N PHE A 56 -13.05 6.76 -20.05
CA PHE A 56 -14.03 6.77 -21.12
C PHE A 56 -13.32 7.06 -22.44
N SER A 57 -13.60 6.29 -23.47
CA SER A 57 -12.95 6.42 -24.78
C SER A 57 -13.94 6.28 -25.91
N ASP A 58 -13.73 7.02 -26.99
CA ASP A 58 -14.31 6.65 -28.27
C ASP A 58 -13.68 5.35 -28.77
N ILE A 59 -14.44 4.57 -29.54
CA ILE A 59 -13.94 3.45 -30.31
C ILE A 59 -13.20 3.97 -31.55
N HIS A 60 -13.69 5.04 -32.17
CA HIS A 60 -13.12 5.59 -33.41
C HIS A 60 -12.25 6.81 -33.12
N LEU A 61 -10.97 6.58 -32.80
CA LEU A 61 -10.03 7.65 -32.48
C LEU A 61 -9.31 8.21 -33.72
N THR A 62 -9.70 7.78 -34.92
CA THR A 62 -9.12 8.22 -36.19
C THR A 62 -10.20 8.70 -37.15
N PRO A 63 -10.03 9.88 -37.79
CA PRO A 63 -11.04 10.44 -38.71
C PRO A 63 -11.25 9.63 -40.01
N THR A 64 -10.38 8.64 -40.28
CA THR A 64 -10.39 7.92 -41.57
C THR A 64 -11.39 6.78 -41.51
N SER A 65 -12.65 7.12 -41.77
CA SER A 65 -13.77 6.20 -41.98
C SER A 65 -13.45 5.17 -43.07
N GLY A 66 -12.86 4.04 -42.67
CA GLY A 66 -12.59 2.91 -43.58
C GLY A 66 -11.39 2.04 -43.24
N ILE A 67 -10.57 2.38 -42.23
CA ILE A 67 -9.41 1.57 -41.87
C ILE A 67 -9.71 0.76 -40.60
N SER A 68 -9.48 -0.55 -40.70
CA SER A 68 -9.71 -1.61 -39.70
C SER A 68 -9.40 -1.21 -38.25
N GLY A 69 -10.03 -1.87 -37.26
CA GLY A 69 -9.85 -1.65 -35.81
C GLY A 69 -8.40 -1.69 -35.26
N ILE A 70 -7.42 -2.06 -36.10
CA ILE A 70 -5.99 -2.01 -35.82
C ILE A 70 -5.48 -0.58 -35.54
N ASP A 71 -6.00 0.44 -36.26
CA ASP A 71 -5.50 1.82 -36.15
C ASP A 71 -5.98 2.51 -34.86
N ASN A 72 -7.22 2.26 -34.44
CA ASN A 72 -7.76 2.80 -33.17
C ASN A 72 -7.00 2.26 -31.95
N ILE A 73 -6.59 0.99 -31.99
CA ILE A 73 -5.77 0.36 -30.94
C ILE A 73 -4.35 0.92 -30.94
N GLY A 74 -3.85 1.34 -32.12
CA GLY A 74 -2.57 2.03 -32.25
C GLY A 74 -2.48 3.33 -31.45
N ILE A 75 -3.62 3.98 -31.17
CA ILE A 75 -3.70 5.20 -30.35
C ILE A 75 -4.09 4.85 -28.91
N LEU A 76 -5.14 4.04 -28.73
CA LEU A 76 -5.67 3.70 -27.41
C LEU A 76 -4.65 2.92 -26.57
N GLY A 77 -3.93 1.96 -27.16
CA GLY A 77 -2.92 1.18 -26.45
C GLY A 77 -1.81 2.04 -25.82
N PRO A 78 -1.09 2.86 -26.61
CA PRO A 78 -0.12 3.82 -26.08
C PRO A 78 -0.71 4.79 -25.05
N PHE A 79 -1.94 5.26 -25.26
CA PHE A 79 -2.61 6.11 -24.29
C PHE A 79 -2.82 5.40 -22.95
N LEU A 80 -3.40 4.19 -22.97
CA LEU A 80 -3.63 3.37 -21.77
C LEU A 80 -2.31 3.10 -21.03
N ARG A 81 -1.25 2.73 -21.75
CA ARG A 81 0.08 2.51 -21.16
C ARG A 81 0.62 3.74 -20.43
N SER A 82 0.40 4.93 -20.99
CA SER A 82 0.94 6.17 -20.42
C SER A 82 0.08 6.75 -19.30
N ILE A 83 -1.25 6.59 -19.36
CA ILE A 83 -2.18 7.22 -18.41
C ILE A 83 -2.44 6.35 -17.18
N THR A 84 -2.34 5.03 -17.30
CA THR A 84 -2.62 4.09 -16.21
C THR A 84 -1.38 3.87 -15.34
N SER A 85 -1.61 3.65 -14.05
CA SER A 85 -0.62 3.14 -13.10
C SER A 85 -0.99 1.73 -12.66
N ASP A 86 -0.14 1.08 -11.86
CA ASP A 86 -0.42 -0.23 -11.29
C ASP A 86 -1.71 -0.19 -10.43
N GLY A 87 -2.81 -0.71 -10.97
CA GLY A 87 -4.08 -0.72 -10.24
C GLY A 87 -5.30 -1.09 -11.09
N PRO A 88 -6.43 -1.44 -10.46
CA PRO A 88 -7.66 -1.76 -11.17
C PRO A 88 -8.31 -0.50 -11.74
N TYR A 89 -8.68 -0.56 -13.01
CA TYR A 89 -9.48 0.47 -13.69
C TYR A 89 -10.49 -0.18 -14.63
N GLY A 90 -11.59 0.53 -14.92
CA GLY A 90 -12.56 0.19 -15.95
C GLY A 90 -12.36 1.04 -17.21
N LEU A 91 -12.58 0.44 -18.38
CA LEU A 91 -12.62 1.14 -19.66
C LEU A 91 -14.07 1.13 -20.17
N ILE A 92 -14.69 2.30 -20.26
CA ILE A 92 -16.03 2.47 -20.78
C ILE A 92 -15.91 3.06 -22.18
N PHE A 93 -16.31 2.30 -23.19
CA PHE A 93 -16.43 2.85 -24.53
C PHE A 93 -17.74 3.61 -24.66
N TRP A 94 -17.68 4.78 -25.28
CA TRP A 94 -18.87 5.37 -25.87
C TRP A 94 -18.88 5.07 -27.36
N SER A 95 -19.99 4.56 -27.88
CA SER A 95 -20.08 4.22 -29.31
C SER A 95 -21.51 4.33 -29.81
N LYS A 96 -21.62 4.47 -31.14
CA LYS A 96 -22.87 4.35 -31.89
C LYS A 96 -23.09 2.95 -32.46
N PHE A 97 -22.04 2.12 -32.53
CA PHE A 97 -22.06 0.80 -33.14
C PHE A 97 -21.82 -0.27 -32.08
N ALA A 98 -22.92 -0.88 -31.62
CA ALA A 98 -22.87 -2.01 -30.70
C ALA A 98 -22.12 -3.23 -31.29
N GLU A 99 -22.02 -3.30 -32.63
CA GLU A 99 -21.36 -4.39 -33.35
C GLU A 99 -19.82 -4.36 -33.17
N ASP A 100 -19.22 -3.18 -32.97
CA ASP A 100 -17.76 -3.00 -32.85
C ASP A 100 -17.25 -3.29 -31.41
N GLU A 101 -18.16 -3.39 -30.44
CA GLU A 101 -17.85 -3.53 -29.02
C GLU A 101 -17.08 -4.83 -28.70
N ALA A 102 -17.51 -5.95 -29.27
CA ALA A 102 -16.88 -7.24 -29.02
C ALA A 102 -15.51 -7.33 -29.71
N GLU A 103 -15.39 -6.78 -30.91
CA GLU A 103 -14.16 -6.81 -31.71
C GLU A 103 -13.05 -5.97 -31.06
N ILE A 104 -13.35 -4.75 -30.61
CA ILE A 104 -12.35 -3.88 -29.98
C ILE A 104 -11.84 -4.47 -28.67
N VAL A 105 -12.73 -5.04 -27.84
CA VAL A 105 -12.34 -5.70 -26.58
C VAL A 105 -11.46 -6.91 -26.84
N GLN A 106 -11.84 -7.74 -27.81
CA GLN A 106 -11.07 -8.94 -28.13
C GLN A 106 -9.67 -8.57 -28.65
N THR A 107 -9.61 -7.59 -29.55
CA THR A 107 -8.34 -7.15 -30.13
C THR A 107 -7.42 -6.48 -29.09
N LEU A 108 -7.97 -5.72 -28.13
CA LEU A 108 -7.20 -5.18 -27.01
C LEU A 108 -6.65 -6.28 -26.10
N LYS A 109 -7.43 -7.33 -25.83
CA LYS A 109 -6.97 -8.48 -25.04
C LYS A 109 -5.84 -9.23 -25.75
N ASP A 110 -6.00 -9.48 -27.03
CA ASP A 110 -5.03 -10.24 -27.82
C ASP A 110 -3.71 -9.50 -27.99
N ARG A 111 -3.73 -8.15 -27.99
CA ARG A 111 -2.55 -7.29 -28.16
C ARG A 111 -2.03 -6.68 -26.86
N ALA A 112 -2.57 -7.06 -25.69
CA ALA A 112 -2.23 -6.41 -24.43
C ALA A 112 -0.73 -6.47 -24.11
N ASP A 113 -0.13 -7.67 -24.27
CA ASP A 113 1.30 -7.91 -24.03
C ASP A 113 2.17 -7.14 -25.04
N ASP A 114 1.81 -7.15 -26.33
CA ASP A 114 2.52 -6.43 -27.39
C ASP A 114 2.52 -4.91 -27.16
N LEU A 115 1.41 -4.38 -26.63
CA LEU A 115 1.24 -2.96 -26.32
C LEU A 115 1.85 -2.58 -24.96
N GLY A 116 2.22 -3.56 -24.14
CA GLY A 116 2.69 -3.36 -22.77
C GLY A 116 1.64 -2.67 -21.88
N ILE A 117 0.36 -3.01 -22.06
CA ILE A 117 -0.74 -2.45 -21.26
C ILE A 117 -1.22 -3.43 -20.19
N GLN A 118 -1.56 -2.90 -19.03
CA GLN A 118 -2.37 -3.65 -18.07
C GLN A 118 -3.83 -3.60 -18.54
N LEU A 119 -4.46 -4.75 -18.73
CA LEU A 119 -5.87 -4.81 -19.09
C LEU A 119 -6.78 -4.24 -17.99
N PRO A 120 -7.86 -3.54 -18.35
CA PRO A 120 -8.85 -3.11 -17.37
C PRO A 120 -9.53 -4.33 -16.73
N VAL A 121 -9.99 -4.16 -15.49
CA VAL A 121 -10.75 -5.21 -14.79
C VAL A 121 -12.19 -5.35 -15.32
N PHE A 122 -12.61 -4.42 -16.18
CA PHE A 122 -13.94 -4.38 -16.77
C PHE A 122 -13.98 -3.49 -18.03
N PHE A 123 -14.80 -3.90 -19.00
CA PHE A 123 -15.15 -3.12 -20.19
C PHE A 123 -16.64 -2.78 -20.17
N GLY A 124 -16.97 -1.50 -20.24
CA GLY A 124 -18.34 -0.99 -20.28
C GLY A 124 -18.66 -0.31 -21.60
N PHE A 125 -19.95 -0.11 -21.84
CA PHE A 125 -20.45 0.46 -23.09
C PHE A 125 -21.61 1.40 -22.81
N ILE A 126 -21.54 2.62 -23.35
CA ILE A 126 -22.59 3.63 -23.25
C ILE A 126 -22.86 4.19 -24.65
N ASP A 127 -24.13 4.24 -25.05
CA ASP A 127 -24.51 4.88 -26.31
C ASP A 127 -24.24 6.39 -26.23
N LYS A 128 -23.49 6.94 -27.20
CA LYS A 128 -23.22 8.40 -27.32
C LYS A 128 -24.52 9.22 -27.32
N LYS A 129 -25.62 8.67 -27.83
CA LYS A 129 -26.95 9.31 -27.85
C LYS A 129 -27.55 9.54 -26.46
N ALA A 130 -26.97 8.95 -25.41
CA ALA A 130 -27.36 9.28 -24.04
C ALA A 130 -27.01 10.72 -23.65
N VAL A 131 -26.05 11.36 -24.34
CA VAL A 131 -25.53 12.69 -24.02
C VAL A 131 -25.43 13.62 -25.23
N LEU A 132 -25.45 13.11 -26.46
CA LEU A 132 -25.34 13.87 -27.70
C LEU A 132 -26.61 13.73 -28.57
N THR A 133 -27.16 14.84 -29.05
CA THR A 133 -28.37 14.86 -29.91
C THR A 133 -28.07 14.39 -31.33
N ASP A 134 -26.88 14.73 -31.83
CA ASP A 134 -26.33 14.32 -33.11
C ASP A 134 -24.82 14.04 -32.96
N LEU A 135 -24.16 13.53 -34.00
CA LEU A 135 -22.77 13.04 -33.95
C LEU A 135 -21.84 13.75 -34.94
N ASP A 136 -22.32 14.83 -35.55
CA ASP A 136 -21.59 15.67 -36.49
C ASP A 136 -21.20 17.00 -35.82
N ASP A 137 -20.62 17.95 -36.55
CA ASP A 137 -20.28 19.29 -36.03
C ASP A 137 -21.48 20.05 -35.45
N GLU A 138 -22.71 19.60 -35.72
CA GLU A 138 -23.97 20.11 -35.17
C GLU A 138 -24.37 19.47 -33.82
N ALA A 139 -23.63 18.49 -33.30
CA ALA A 139 -23.94 17.79 -32.05
C ALA A 139 -24.22 18.74 -30.88
N GLU A 140 -25.38 18.62 -30.23
CA GLU A 140 -25.73 19.37 -29.03
C GLU A 140 -25.86 18.43 -27.83
N GLU A 141 -25.81 19.00 -26.62
CA GLU A 141 -26.04 18.25 -25.40
C GLU A 141 -27.52 17.84 -25.33
N VAL A 142 -27.81 16.56 -25.08
CA VAL A 142 -29.18 16.09 -24.86
C VAL A 142 -29.73 16.73 -23.59
N GLU A 143 -30.91 17.34 -23.69
CA GLU A 143 -31.61 17.83 -22.51
C GLU A 143 -32.04 16.64 -21.65
N GLU A 144 -31.50 16.57 -20.44
CA GLU A 144 -31.71 15.43 -19.56
C GLU A 144 -33.17 15.40 -19.07
N THR A 145 -33.97 14.46 -19.59
CA THR A 145 -35.40 14.35 -19.27
C THR A 145 -35.65 13.81 -17.86
N THR A 146 -34.64 13.21 -17.23
CA THR A 146 -34.72 12.61 -15.91
C THR A 146 -33.46 12.96 -15.13
N PRO A 147 -33.55 13.59 -13.96
CA PRO A 147 -32.37 13.88 -13.15
C PRO A 147 -31.55 12.61 -12.91
N ASP A 148 -30.23 12.73 -13.01
CA ASP A 148 -29.27 11.65 -12.78
C ASP A 148 -29.35 10.48 -13.78
N ASN A 149 -30.01 10.61 -14.93
CA ASN A 149 -30.06 9.52 -15.92
C ASN A 149 -28.66 9.10 -16.37
N PHE A 150 -27.81 10.06 -16.75
CA PHE A 150 -26.45 9.74 -17.20
C PHE A 150 -25.60 9.14 -16.08
N LYS A 151 -25.75 9.66 -14.86
CA LYS A 151 -25.12 9.10 -13.66
C LYS A 151 -25.54 7.65 -13.44
N ASN A 152 -26.82 7.34 -13.56
CA ASN A 152 -27.34 5.98 -13.37
C ASN A 152 -26.82 5.01 -14.43
N LEU A 153 -26.64 5.46 -15.68
CA LEU A 153 -26.01 4.66 -16.73
C LEU A 153 -24.56 4.30 -16.38
N ILE A 154 -23.76 5.27 -15.94
CA ILE A 154 -22.38 5.04 -15.52
C ILE A 154 -22.34 4.06 -14.34
N LEU A 155 -23.20 4.26 -13.33
CA LEU A 155 -23.26 3.38 -12.16
C LEU A 155 -23.70 1.97 -12.53
N ALA A 156 -24.59 1.81 -13.51
CA ALA A 156 -24.99 0.50 -14.02
C ALA A 156 -23.82 -0.23 -14.72
N GLU A 157 -23.02 0.49 -15.51
CA GLU A 157 -21.80 -0.07 -16.10
C GLU A 157 -20.80 -0.49 -15.02
N VAL A 158 -20.51 0.39 -14.05
CA VAL A 158 -19.59 0.07 -12.94
C VAL A 158 -20.09 -1.11 -12.10
N ALA A 159 -21.41 -1.27 -11.92
CA ALA A 159 -22.01 -2.38 -11.19
C ALA A 159 -21.76 -3.74 -11.85
N LYS A 160 -21.44 -3.81 -13.15
CA LYS A 160 -21.00 -5.04 -13.82
C LYS A 160 -19.66 -5.56 -13.26
N CYS A 161 -18.88 -4.70 -12.59
CA CYS A 161 -17.67 -5.07 -11.86
C CYS A 161 -17.79 -4.74 -10.35
N PRO A 162 -18.43 -5.63 -9.57
CA PRO A 162 -18.69 -5.43 -8.14
C PRO A 162 -17.43 -5.15 -7.32
N THR A 163 -16.30 -5.78 -7.67
CA THR A 163 -15.02 -5.57 -6.98
C THR A 163 -14.45 -4.17 -7.24
N LEU A 164 -14.54 -3.66 -8.46
CA LEU A 164 -14.13 -2.29 -8.77
C LEU A 164 -15.03 -1.29 -8.06
N ARG A 165 -16.35 -1.50 -8.09
CA ARG A 165 -17.33 -0.68 -7.37
C ARG A 165 -17.02 -0.62 -5.87
N ALA A 166 -16.78 -1.77 -5.24
CA ALA A 166 -16.44 -1.85 -3.81
C ALA A 166 -15.15 -1.11 -3.46
N VAL A 167 -14.12 -1.21 -4.31
CA VAL A 167 -12.85 -0.47 -4.13
C VAL A 167 -13.07 1.04 -4.26
N MET A 168 -13.78 1.48 -5.31
CA MET A 168 -14.09 2.90 -5.51
C MET A 168 -14.87 3.50 -4.34
N GLU A 169 -15.84 2.76 -3.79
CA GLU A 169 -16.59 3.20 -2.61
C GLU A 169 -15.74 3.19 -1.35
N TRP A 170 -14.87 2.19 -1.15
CA TRP A 170 -13.92 2.19 -0.04
C TRP A 170 -12.99 3.42 -0.08
N GLU A 171 -12.49 3.78 -1.27
CA GLU A 171 -11.66 4.97 -1.50
C GLU A 171 -12.43 6.28 -1.29
N GLU A 172 -13.69 6.34 -1.73
CA GLU A 172 -14.57 7.47 -1.43
C GLU A 172 -14.79 7.64 0.06
N ARG A 173 -15.05 6.56 0.81
CA ARG A 173 -15.17 6.63 2.27
C ARG A 173 -13.89 7.13 2.94
N ALA A 174 -12.72 6.70 2.46
CA ALA A 174 -11.43 7.17 2.97
C ALA A 174 -11.27 8.69 2.72
N PHE A 175 -11.62 9.15 1.52
CA PHE A 175 -11.59 10.56 1.17
C PHE A 175 -12.57 11.40 2.00
N LEU A 176 -13.82 10.93 2.16
CA LEU A 176 -14.84 11.62 2.96
C LEU A 176 -14.46 11.67 4.44
N ALA A 177 -13.84 10.63 4.98
CA ALA A 177 -13.30 10.64 6.34
C ALA A 177 -12.21 11.70 6.50
N ALA A 178 -11.26 11.77 5.57
CA ALA A 178 -10.21 12.79 5.59
C ALA A 178 -10.78 14.22 5.48
N ASN A 179 -11.77 14.42 4.61
CA ASN A 179 -12.47 15.69 4.46
C ASN A 179 -13.26 16.07 5.74
N SER A 180 -13.89 15.09 6.38
CA SER A 180 -14.55 15.27 7.68
C SER A 180 -13.57 15.76 8.76
N VAL A 181 -12.38 15.15 8.84
CA VAL A 181 -11.31 15.60 9.75
C VAL A 181 -10.92 17.05 9.46
N SER A 182 -10.56 17.38 8.22
CA SER A 182 -10.13 18.75 7.88
C SER A 182 -11.22 19.78 8.15
N ASN A 183 -12.47 19.50 7.79
CA ASN A 183 -13.60 20.41 8.02
C ASN A 183 -13.90 20.58 9.51
N SER A 184 -13.81 19.50 10.30
CA SER A 184 -14.07 19.55 11.73
C SER A 184 -13.02 20.36 12.47
N LEU A 185 -11.74 20.15 12.15
CA LEU A 185 -10.65 20.95 12.71
C LEU A 185 -10.74 22.41 12.25
N PHE A 186 -11.07 22.65 10.97
CA PHE A 186 -11.24 24.01 10.46
C PHE A 186 -12.36 24.74 11.22
N LYS A 187 -13.51 24.09 11.44
CA LYS A 187 -14.61 24.63 12.25
C LYS A 187 -14.18 24.98 13.68
N ILE A 188 -13.34 24.16 14.31
CA ILE A 188 -12.78 24.45 15.64
C ILE A 188 -11.92 25.73 15.59
N SER A 189 -11.13 25.92 14.53
CA SER A 189 -10.28 27.11 14.35
C SER A 189 -11.01 28.37 13.88
N ALA A 190 -12.23 28.24 13.35
CA ALA A 190 -12.96 29.31 12.65
C ALA A 190 -13.59 30.38 13.56
N ASN A 191 -13.48 30.24 14.89
CA ASN A 191 -13.91 31.24 15.87
C ASN A 191 -12.71 31.89 16.59
N PRO A 192 -11.81 32.61 15.89
CA PRO A 192 -10.70 33.28 16.54
C PRO A 192 -11.24 34.39 17.47
N GLN A 193 -10.73 34.45 18.70
CA GLN A 193 -10.91 35.63 19.54
C GLN A 193 -9.86 36.69 19.14
N GLY A 194 -10.29 37.92 18.84
CA GLY A 194 -9.41 39.04 18.47
C GLY A 194 -9.13 39.17 16.97
N ASP A 195 -8.07 39.91 16.62
CA ASP A 195 -7.72 40.29 15.23
C ASP A 195 -6.96 39.20 14.43
N ILE A 196 -6.97 37.94 14.89
CA ILE A 196 -6.27 36.84 14.20
C ILE A 196 -7.09 36.39 12.99
N SER A 197 -6.46 36.30 11.82
CA SER A 197 -7.12 35.81 10.61
C SER A 197 -7.52 34.34 10.77
N THR A 198 -8.61 33.91 10.13
CA THR A 198 -9.03 32.50 10.12
C THR A 198 -7.93 31.58 9.56
N ALA A 199 -7.17 32.04 8.58
CA ALA A 199 -6.06 31.27 8.00
C ALA A 199 -4.92 31.06 9.01
N ASP A 200 -4.55 32.10 9.77
CA ASP A 200 -3.52 31.99 10.80
C ASP A 200 -4.00 31.13 11.98
N SER A 201 -5.26 31.25 12.37
CA SER A 201 -5.89 30.39 13.38
C SER A 201 -5.84 28.91 12.96
N TRP A 202 -6.17 28.62 11.70
CA TRP A 202 -6.08 27.28 11.11
C TRP A 202 -4.66 26.71 11.15
N LEU A 203 -3.68 27.50 10.66
CA LEU A 203 -2.27 27.11 10.67
C LEU A 203 -1.76 26.86 12.09
N ASN A 204 -2.14 27.71 13.04
CA ASN A 204 -1.76 27.58 14.45
C ASN A 204 -2.32 26.30 15.07
N LEU A 205 -3.58 25.94 14.80
CA LEU A 205 -4.18 24.72 15.31
C LEU A 205 -3.44 23.47 14.78
N ILE A 206 -3.19 23.38 13.47
CA ILE A 206 -2.47 22.24 12.89
C ILE A 206 -1.04 22.14 13.44
N SER A 207 -0.35 23.28 13.55
CA SER A 207 0.99 23.34 14.13
C SER A 207 1.01 22.92 15.60
N TYR A 208 -0.01 23.32 16.37
CA TYR A 208 -0.17 22.94 17.77
C TYR A 208 -0.37 21.44 17.93
N LEU A 209 -1.28 20.84 17.15
CA LEU A 209 -1.52 19.38 17.17
C LEU A 209 -0.26 18.59 16.81
N ALA A 210 0.50 19.03 15.79
CA ALA A 210 1.77 18.42 15.43
C ALA A 210 2.81 18.49 16.57
N GLN A 211 2.91 19.63 17.26
CA GLN A 211 3.80 19.78 18.42
C GLN A 211 3.39 18.90 19.60
N GLU A 212 2.09 18.77 19.89
CA GLU A 212 1.61 17.89 20.95
C GLU A 212 1.84 16.41 20.61
N ALA A 213 1.74 16.04 19.33
CA ALA A 213 1.94 14.66 18.89
C ALA A 213 3.40 14.18 19.04
N VAL A 214 4.40 15.03 18.74
CA VAL A 214 5.81 14.61 18.65
C VAL A 214 6.82 15.46 19.42
N GLY A 215 6.36 16.56 20.06
CA GLY A 215 7.21 17.56 20.69
C GLY A 215 7.74 18.63 19.73
N ARG A 216 8.05 19.82 20.29
CA ARG A 216 8.41 21.03 19.52
C ARG A 216 9.59 20.85 18.56
N GLU A 217 10.69 20.27 19.01
CA GLU A 217 11.90 20.12 18.19
C GLU A 217 11.69 19.13 17.03
N ASN A 218 11.02 17.99 17.29
CA ASN A 218 10.77 17.01 16.22
C ASN A 218 9.73 17.49 15.22
N ALA A 219 8.69 18.21 15.67
CA ALA A 219 7.71 18.81 14.78
C ALA A 219 8.35 19.82 13.82
N LYS A 220 9.42 20.50 14.26
CA LYS A 220 10.19 21.40 13.40
C LYS A 220 11.11 20.65 12.42
N ASN A 221 11.75 19.57 12.87
CA ASN A 221 12.70 18.80 12.06
C ASN A 221 12.02 17.89 11.02
N ASP A 222 10.84 17.37 11.34
CA ASP A 222 10.03 16.50 10.46
C ASP A 222 8.52 16.85 10.60
N PRO A 223 8.07 17.95 9.98
CA PRO A 223 6.70 18.43 10.11
C PRO A 223 5.69 17.49 9.48
N LEU A 224 6.06 16.74 8.43
CA LEU A 224 5.16 15.81 7.76
C LEU A 224 4.79 14.65 8.70
N ARG A 225 5.80 13.97 9.29
CA ARG A 225 5.55 12.90 10.25
C ARG A 225 4.80 13.38 11.49
N ALA A 226 5.06 14.62 11.91
CA ALA A 226 4.37 15.23 13.04
C ALA A 226 2.88 15.44 12.78
N ILE A 227 2.53 15.96 11.60
CA ILE A 227 1.14 16.12 11.16
C ILE A 227 0.48 14.74 11.00
N ASP A 228 1.15 13.77 10.38
CA ASP A 228 0.61 12.42 10.21
C ASP A 228 0.30 11.77 11.57
N ASN A 229 1.23 11.84 12.53
CA ASN A 229 1.00 11.31 13.88
C ASN A 229 -0.17 12.00 14.61
N ALA A 230 -0.40 13.29 14.34
CA ALA A 230 -1.49 14.04 14.93
C ALA A 230 -2.86 13.71 14.28
N LEU A 231 -2.90 13.56 12.95
CA LEU A 231 -4.15 13.45 12.19
C LEU A 231 -4.59 12.01 11.92
N LEU A 232 -3.66 11.06 11.79
CA LEU A 232 -4.00 9.66 11.50
C LEU A 232 -4.96 9.02 12.51
N PRO A 233 -4.83 9.22 13.84
CA PRO A 233 -5.77 8.65 14.80
C PRO A 233 -7.20 9.19 14.61
N ILE A 234 -7.33 10.47 14.27
CA ILE A 234 -8.63 11.12 14.03
C ILE A 234 -9.22 10.63 12.72
N LEU A 235 -8.39 10.49 11.67
CA LEU A 235 -8.79 9.91 10.39
C LEU A 235 -9.28 8.47 10.55
N GLU A 236 -8.55 7.64 11.30
CA GLU A 236 -8.91 6.25 11.54
C GLU A 236 -10.27 6.15 12.25
N ASP A 237 -10.50 6.97 13.26
CA ASP A 237 -11.78 7.06 13.96
C ASP A 237 -12.92 7.45 13.02
N GLN A 238 -12.75 8.55 12.25
CA GLN A 238 -13.74 8.99 11.26
C GLN A 238 -14.02 7.90 10.21
N PHE A 239 -12.98 7.22 9.72
CA PHE A 239 -13.13 6.17 8.72
C PHE A 239 -13.89 4.95 9.25
N ARG A 240 -13.65 4.57 10.52
CA ARG A 240 -14.31 3.44 11.18
C ARG A 240 -15.77 3.72 11.50
N TYR A 241 -16.10 4.94 11.93
CA TYR A 241 -17.43 5.26 12.51
C TYR A 241 -18.34 6.12 11.64
N SER A 242 -17.88 6.61 10.49
CA SER A 242 -18.72 7.35 9.52
C SER A 242 -19.84 6.52 8.88
N LEU A 243 -19.85 5.20 9.08
CA LEU A 243 -20.76 4.23 8.44
C LEU A 243 -22.04 3.91 9.24
N LEU A 244 -22.72 4.92 9.78
CA LEU A 244 -24.03 4.72 10.45
C LEU A 244 -25.24 5.03 9.54
N GLY A 245 -25.00 5.35 8.27
CA GLY A 245 -26.02 5.96 7.39
C GLY A 245 -26.85 5.01 6.52
N ASN A 246 -26.24 4.24 5.62
CA ASN A 246 -26.95 3.37 4.68
C ASN A 246 -26.03 2.20 4.29
N ALA A 247 -26.53 0.96 4.35
CA ALA A 247 -25.81 -0.20 3.84
C ALA A 247 -25.74 -0.09 2.31
N SER A 248 -24.57 0.20 1.76
CA SER A 248 -24.35 0.11 0.32
C SER A 248 -24.36 -1.34 -0.15
N ASP A 249 -25.04 -1.59 -1.26
CA ASP A 249 -25.07 -2.87 -1.99
C ASP A 249 -23.75 -3.17 -2.71
N ALA A 250 -22.82 -2.20 -2.80
CA ALA A 250 -21.52 -2.41 -3.45
C ALA A 250 -20.69 -3.55 -2.82
N PHE A 251 -20.94 -3.86 -1.54
CA PHE A 251 -20.25 -4.92 -0.81
C PHE A 251 -21.04 -6.25 -0.76
N ASP A 252 -22.21 -6.36 -1.37
CA ASP A 252 -23.09 -7.53 -1.24
C ASP A 252 -22.44 -8.81 -1.77
N GLN A 253 -21.74 -8.76 -2.90
CA GLN A 253 -21.03 -9.93 -3.42
C GLN A 253 -19.84 -10.34 -2.53
N ILE A 254 -19.17 -9.35 -1.92
CA ILE A 254 -18.10 -9.63 -0.95
C ILE A 254 -18.71 -10.31 0.28
N LYS A 255 -19.85 -9.80 0.78
CA LYS A 255 -20.59 -10.39 1.89
C LYS A 255 -21.06 -11.82 1.60
N GLU A 256 -21.56 -12.08 0.39
CA GLU A 256 -21.95 -13.41 -0.05
C GLU A 256 -20.74 -14.36 -0.04
N LYS A 257 -19.61 -13.94 -0.61
CA LYS A 257 -18.36 -14.72 -0.61
C LYS A 257 -17.85 -15.01 0.80
N LEU A 258 -17.92 -14.04 1.71
CA LEU A 258 -17.53 -14.21 3.12
C LEU A 258 -18.45 -15.20 3.87
N SER A 259 -19.70 -15.32 3.43
CA SER A 259 -20.68 -16.26 4.02
C SER A 259 -20.44 -17.71 3.57
N GLY A 260 -19.70 -17.92 2.47
CA GLY A 260 -19.45 -19.22 1.84
C GLY A 260 -18.41 -20.13 2.51
N GLY A 261 -17.93 -19.81 3.72
CA GLY A 261 -16.94 -20.60 4.46
C GLY A 261 -15.49 -20.12 4.29
N LYS A 262 -14.51 -20.99 4.59
CA LYS A 262 -13.08 -20.62 4.57
C LYS A 262 -12.62 -20.36 3.14
N LEU A 263 -12.16 -19.14 2.89
CA LEU A 263 -11.58 -18.73 1.61
C LEU A 263 -10.12 -19.20 1.49
N SER A 264 -9.70 -19.51 0.25
CA SER A 264 -8.31 -19.77 -0.11
C SER A 264 -7.73 -18.59 -0.89
N LEU A 265 -6.40 -18.45 -0.87
CA LEU A 265 -5.72 -17.48 -1.73
C LEU A 265 -5.92 -17.83 -3.21
N PRO A 266 -6.02 -16.83 -4.11
CA PRO A 266 -6.00 -17.07 -5.55
C PRO A 266 -4.70 -17.74 -6.00
N VAL A 267 -4.78 -18.52 -7.07
CA VAL A 267 -3.61 -19.17 -7.68
C VAL A 267 -2.58 -18.10 -8.09
N GLY A 268 -1.32 -18.32 -7.74
CA GLY A 268 -0.22 -17.38 -8.04
C GLY A 268 -0.02 -16.25 -7.02
N VAL A 269 -0.92 -16.09 -6.05
CA VAL A 269 -0.75 -15.10 -4.97
C VAL A 269 0.00 -15.73 -3.80
N SER A 270 1.21 -15.22 -3.52
CA SER A 270 2.00 -15.65 -2.37
C SER A 270 1.48 -15.03 -1.06
N ALA A 271 1.33 -15.86 -0.04
CA ALA A 271 1.03 -15.40 1.32
C ALA A 271 2.15 -14.51 1.86
N ALA A 272 3.42 -14.80 1.54
CA ALA A 272 4.56 -14.01 1.98
C ALA A 272 4.53 -12.59 1.41
N LYS A 273 4.08 -12.42 0.15
CA LYS A 273 3.86 -11.10 -0.45
C LYS A 273 2.81 -10.31 0.32
N LEU A 274 1.67 -10.93 0.63
CA LEU A 274 0.61 -10.28 1.42
C LEU A 274 1.10 -9.91 2.82
N HIS A 275 1.78 -10.84 3.50
CA HIS A 275 2.41 -10.58 4.78
C HIS A 275 3.39 -9.42 4.72
N SER A 276 4.17 -9.26 3.64
CA SER A 276 5.03 -8.08 3.49
C SER A 276 4.24 -6.77 3.55
N TYR A 277 3.02 -6.70 3.02
CA TYR A 277 2.19 -5.50 3.14
C TYR A 277 1.69 -5.24 4.58
N TYR A 278 1.47 -6.28 5.38
CA TYR A 278 0.91 -6.15 6.73
C TYR A 278 1.96 -6.07 7.84
N LEU A 279 3.11 -6.73 7.67
CA LEU A 279 4.07 -6.96 8.74
C LEU A 279 5.29 -6.03 8.64
N VAL A 280 5.72 -5.72 7.42
CA VAL A 280 6.96 -4.98 7.16
C VAL A 280 6.78 -3.85 6.14
N GLU A 281 7.81 -3.04 6.01
CA GLU A 281 7.98 -2.03 5.00
C GLU A 281 9.40 -2.11 4.45
N ASN A 282 9.54 -2.02 3.12
CA ASN A 282 10.83 -1.95 2.47
C ASN A 282 11.41 -0.54 2.64
N LEU A 283 12.64 -0.46 3.14
CA LEU A 283 13.35 0.81 3.30
C LEU A 283 14.01 1.19 1.97
N THR A 284 13.62 2.33 1.40
CA THR A 284 14.20 2.86 0.15
C THR A 284 15.41 3.76 0.39
N ASP A 285 15.48 4.42 1.55
CA ASP A 285 16.65 5.17 2.00
C ASP A 285 17.28 4.46 3.21
N THR A 286 18.43 3.82 3.00
CA THR A 286 19.15 3.09 4.04
C THR A 286 20.09 3.97 4.85
N ALA A 287 20.43 5.18 4.38
CA ALA A 287 21.48 6.02 4.98
C ALA A 287 21.02 6.68 6.29
N ASN A 288 19.73 6.97 6.43
CA ASN A 288 19.19 7.67 7.58
C ASN A 288 18.24 6.84 8.45
N THR A 289 17.98 5.57 8.15
CA THR A 289 16.87 4.82 8.78
C THR A 289 17.26 3.93 9.95
N HIS A 290 18.55 3.81 10.28
CA HIS A 290 19.05 2.96 11.38
C HIS A 290 18.41 3.22 12.75
N HIS A 291 17.95 4.45 12.98
CA HIS A 291 17.44 4.90 14.26
C HIS A 291 15.93 4.73 14.41
N LEU A 292 15.21 4.41 13.32
CA LEU A 292 13.75 4.27 13.37
C LEU A 292 13.37 3.03 14.17
N ARG A 293 12.37 3.17 15.04
CA ARG A 293 11.74 2.05 15.73
C ARG A 293 11.30 0.94 14.75
N GLY A 294 11.54 -0.31 15.13
CA GLY A 294 11.15 -1.49 14.34
C GLY A 294 12.06 -1.81 13.16
N THR A 295 13.12 -1.02 12.94
CA THR A 295 14.07 -1.28 11.86
C THR A 295 14.78 -2.62 12.05
N ILE A 296 14.71 -3.45 11.02
CA ILE A 296 15.46 -4.70 10.88
C ILE A 296 16.73 -4.35 10.10
N SER A 297 17.88 -4.59 10.72
CA SER A 297 19.18 -4.39 10.10
C SER A 297 19.90 -5.71 9.89
N ALA A 298 20.35 -5.96 8.67
CA ALA A 298 21.33 -7.00 8.39
C ALA A 298 22.69 -6.59 8.95
N ILE A 299 23.52 -7.58 9.29
CA ILE A 299 24.91 -7.36 9.67
C ILE A 299 25.77 -7.62 8.43
N ASN A 300 26.88 -6.90 8.24
CA ASN A 300 27.82 -7.20 7.16
C ASN A 300 28.46 -8.58 7.38
N GLU A 301 28.35 -9.49 6.40
CA GLU A 301 28.87 -10.86 6.47
C GLU A 301 30.36 -10.91 6.78
N GLN A 302 31.13 -9.96 6.24
CA GLN A 302 32.58 -9.87 6.45
C GLN A 302 32.95 -9.57 7.91
N GLU A 303 32.03 -8.99 8.66
CA GLU A 303 32.23 -8.54 10.05
C GLU A 303 31.47 -9.39 11.06
N PHE A 304 30.77 -10.45 10.63
CA PHE A 304 29.97 -11.31 11.52
C PHE A 304 30.73 -11.75 12.76
N ASP A 305 31.83 -12.49 12.59
CA ASP A 305 32.52 -13.09 13.73
C ASP A 305 33.13 -12.04 14.67
N GLU A 306 33.63 -10.92 14.14
CA GLU A 306 34.13 -9.81 14.96
C GLU A 306 32.99 -9.15 15.75
N PHE A 307 31.90 -8.81 15.08
CA PHE A 307 30.72 -8.20 15.69
C PHE A 307 30.15 -9.08 16.81
N PHE A 308 29.93 -10.38 16.54
CA PHE A 308 29.36 -11.30 17.52
C PHE A 308 30.31 -11.57 18.69
N SER A 309 31.61 -11.69 18.43
CA SER A 309 32.60 -11.86 19.50
C SER A 309 32.63 -10.63 20.42
N ARG A 310 32.54 -9.42 19.85
CA ARG A 310 32.53 -8.17 20.61
C ARG A 310 31.23 -7.95 21.38
N CYS A 311 30.08 -8.19 20.75
CA CYS A 311 28.77 -7.84 21.31
C CYS A 311 28.12 -8.95 22.13
N PHE A 312 28.41 -10.21 21.84
CA PHE A 312 27.77 -11.38 22.47
C PHE A 312 28.77 -12.38 23.07
N ALA A 313 30.07 -12.10 23.03
CA ALA A 313 31.13 -12.98 23.52
C ALA A 313 31.08 -14.41 22.93
N SER A 314 30.60 -14.54 21.69
CA SER A 314 30.47 -15.83 20.99
C SER A 314 30.61 -15.63 19.48
N LYS A 315 30.99 -16.67 18.75
CA LYS A 315 30.95 -16.67 17.27
C LYS A 315 29.53 -16.85 16.77
N TRP A 316 29.23 -16.35 15.55
CA TRP A 316 27.88 -16.44 14.99
C TRP A 316 27.35 -17.87 14.98
N ARG A 317 28.14 -18.82 14.45
CA ARG A 317 27.72 -20.23 14.35
C ARG A 317 27.32 -20.81 15.71
N ASN A 318 28.08 -20.53 16.77
CA ASN A 318 27.80 -21.04 18.10
C ASN A 318 26.52 -20.40 18.65
N LEU A 319 26.38 -19.08 18.52
CA LEU A 319 25.20 -18.37 18.98
C LEU A 319 23.93 -18.82 18.24
N MET A 320 24.01 -19.02 16.92
CA MET A 320 22.93 -19.56 16.10
C MET A 320 22.46 -20.93 16.61
N LEU A 321 23.39 -21.87 16.75
CA LEU A 321 23.13 -23.22 17.27
C LEU A 321 22.56 -23.19 18.70
N ASP A 322 23.13 -22.34 19.56
CA ASP A 322 22.78 -22.27 20.97
C ASP A 322 21.51 -21.49 21.24
N GLU A 323 21.05 -20.60 20.35
CA GLU A 323 19.88 -19.76 20.55
C GLU A 323 18.67 -20.21 19.73
N PHE A 324 18.84 -20.45 18.43
CA PHE A 324 17.74 -20.63 17.50
C PHE A 324 17.46 -22.11 17.18
N ILE A 325 18.46 -22.98 17.29
CA ILE A 325 18.34 -24.37 16.87
C ILE A 325 17.85 -25.27 18.02
N VAL A 326 16.95 -26.21 17.69
CA VAL A 326 16.33 -27.16 18.63
C VAL A 326 17.33 -28.21 19.09
N GLN A 327 17.34 -28.49 20.40
CA GLN A 327 17.87 -29.75 20.93
C GLN A 327 16.71 -30.77 21.02
N GLY A 328 16.43 -31.47 19.91
CA GLY A 328 15.34 -32.47 19.87
C GLY A 328 15.58 -33.65 20.82
N PRO A 329 14.62 -34.61 20.95
CA PRO A 329 14.72 -35.75 21.87
C PRO A 329 16.04 -36.54 21.75
N ASP A 330 16.64 -36.61 20.55
CA ASP A 330 17.94 -37.24 20.31
C ASP A 330 19.05 -36.27 19.87
N ARG A 331 18.82 -34.94 19.96
CA ARG A 331 19.68 -33.90 19.36
C ARG A 331 19.98 -34.12 17.86
N SER A 332 19.20 -34.92 17.15
CA SER A 332 19.43 -35.25 15.73
C SER A 332 19.44 -34.01 14.84
N THR A 333 18.43 -33.15 14.97
CA THR A 333 18.33 -31.85 14.26
C THR A 333 19.50 -30.93 14.57
N PHE A 334 19.93 -30.89 15.83
CA PHE A 334 21.10 -30.12 16.27
C PHE A 334 22.40 -30.66 15.64
N GLN A 335 22.55 -31.99 15.59
CA GLN A 335 23.73 -32.64 15.00
C GLN A 335 23.77 -32.47 13.49
N GLU A 336 22.63 -32.53 12.81
CA GLU A 336 22.50 -32.21 11.39
C GLU A 336 22.93 -30.75 11.16
N ALA A 337 22.30 -29.79 11.85
CA ALA A 337 22.63 -28.37 11.73
C ALA A 337 24.11 -28.09 12.01
N ARG A 338 24.70 -28.77 13.00
CA ARG A 338 26.13 -28.66 13.34
C ARG A 338 27.03 -29.20 12.22
N LYS A 339 26.61 -30.23 11.48
CA LYS A 339 27.38 -30.84 10.39
C LYS A 339 27.20 -30.12 9.05
N THR A 340 26.09 -29.41 8.86
CA THR A 340 25.80 -28.61 7.66
C THR A 340 26.69 -27.37 7.60
N PRO A 341 27.70 -27.30 6.71
CA PRO A 341 28.68 -26.21 6.69
C PRO A 341 28.09 -24.89 6.22
N ASP A 342 27.16 -24.93 5.26
CA ASP A 342 26.49 -23.81 4.59
C ASP A 342 25.31 -23.23 5.40
N LEU A 343 24.90 -23.85 6.49
CA LEU A 343 23.77 -23.39 7.29
C LEU A 343 23.91 -21.94 7.78
N PRO A 344 25.07 -21.46 8.27
CA PRO A 344 25.22 -20.07 8.71
C PRO A 344 25.03 -19.03 7.60
N SER A 345 25.26 -19.40 6.32
CA SER A 345 24.95 -18.52 5.18
C SER A 345 23.47 -18.55 4.79
N ARG A 346 22.72 -19.60 5.16
CA ARG A 346 21.27 -19.69 4.91
C ARG A 346 20.43 -19.10 6.05
N ILE A 347 21.00 -19.01 7.25
CA ILE A 347 20.42 -18.39 8.43
C ILE A 347 21.24 -17.14 8.76
N SER A 348 20.86 -16.03 8.13
CA SER A 348 21.57 -14.75 8.26
C SER A 348 21.10 -14.02 9.53
N PRO A 349 22.02 -13.53 10.38
CA PRO A 349 21.65 -12.77 11.55
C PRO A 349 21.11 -11.37 11.20
N CYS A 350 20.18 -10.87 12.01
CA CYS A 350 19.70 -9.50 11.94
C CYS A 350 19.49 -8.90 13.34
N LEU A 351 19.45 -7.57 13.41
CA LEU A 351 19.09 -6.83 14.62
C LEU A 351 17.80 -6.06 14.40
N ILE A 352 16.88 -6.13 15.36
CA ILE A 352 15.59 -5.43 15.33
C ILE A 352 15.59 -4.34 16.39
N SER A 353 15.44 -3.09 15.97
CA SER A 353 15.34 -1.93 16.88
C SER A 353 14.04 -1.96 17.68
N LEU A 354 14.15 -1.96 19.00
CA LEU A 354 13.08 -1.99 19.98
C LEU A 354 13.12 -0.72 20.85
N SER A 355 12.90 0.44 20.23
CA SER A 355 12.74 1.71 20.94
C SER A 355 11.32 1.86 21.49
N PRO A 356 11.13 2.42 22.70
CA PRO A 356 9.80 2.82 23.17
C PRO A 356 9.17 3.84 22.22
N GLU A 357 7.87 3.71 21.95
CA GLU A 357 7.16 4.58 21.00
C GLU A 357 7.22 6.06 21.42
N CYS A 358 6.98 6.36 22.71
CA CYS A 358 7.03 7.74 23.20
C CYS A 358 8.42 8.38 23.06
N ASP A 359 9.50 7.60 23.25
CA ASP A 359 10.86 8.12 23.15
C ASP A 359 11.28 8.31 21.68
N ASP A 360 10.85 7.42 20.78
CA ASP A 360 11.09 7.51 19.34
C ASP A 360 10.34 8.69 18.71
N VAL A 361 9.06 8.85 19.07
CA VAL A 361 8.22 9.94 18.62
C VAL A 361 8.75 11.29 19.13
N GLN A 362 9.27 11.34 20.36
CA GLN A 362 9.85 12.54 20.95
C GLN A 362 11.35 12.73 20.68
N GLY A 363 12.00 11.87 19.90
CA GLY A 363 13.43 12.01 19.56
C GLY A 363 14.36 11.97 20.78
N LYS A 364 13.92 11.35 21.89
CA LYS A 364 14.65 11.29 23.16
C LYS A 364 15.45 10.00 23.35
N VAL A 365 15.60 9.18 22.30
CA VAL A 365 16.28 7.89 22.38
C VAL A 365 17.80 8.10 22.46
N VAL A 366 18.34 8.09 23.68
CA VAL A 366 19.80 8.19 23.96
C VAL A 366 20.50 6.85 23.70
N THR A 367 19.82 5.74 24.01
CA THR A 367 20.32 4.38 23.83
C THR A 367 19.25 3.53 23.16
N GLN A 368 19.58 2.93 22.03
CA GLN A 368 18.68 2.04 21.31
C GLN A 368 18.85 0.61 21.78
N ARG A 369 17.72 -0.06 22.02
CA ARG A 369 17.70 -1.48 22.31
C ARG A 369 17.52 -2.24 21.00
N TYR A 370 18.31 -3.28 20.80
CA TYR A 370 18.18 -4.18 19.66
C TYR A 370 17.93 -5.61 20.15
N LEU A 371 17.02 -6.33 19.49
CA LEU A 371 16.86 -7.77 19.65
C LEU A 371 17.61 -8.49 18.56
N LEU A 372 18.23 -9.62 18.90
CA LEU A 372 18.86 -10.51 17.92
C LEU A 372 17.78 -11.34 17.23
N GLY A 373 17.79 -11.34 15.91
CA GLY A 373 16.97 -12.22 15.09
C GLY A 373 17.77 -12.94 14.01
N VAL A 374 17.06 -13.76 13.25
CA VAL A 374 17.54 -14.47 12.08
C VAL A 374 16.56 -14.32 10.94
N ILE A 375 17.11 -14.27 9.73
CA ILE A 375 16.39 -14.34 8.46
C ILE A 375 16.83 -15.64 7.81
N LEU A 376 15.87 -16.52 7.50
CA LEU A 376 16.14 -17.84 6.95
C LEU A 376 15.16 -18.19 5.84
N ASN A 377 15.52 -19.19 5.04
CA ASN A 377 14.59 -19.78 4.09
C ASN A 377 13.50 -20.55 4.85
N PRO A 378 12.24 -20.58 4.38
CA PRO A 378 11.17 -21.34 5.02
C PRO A 378 11.51 -22.81 5.25
N GLU A 379 12.27 -23.44 4.34
CA GLU A 379 12.71 -24.84 4.45
C GLU A 379 13.62 -25.11 5.67
N ASP A 380 14.36 -24.09 6.10
CA ASP A 380 15.27 -24.15 7.24
C ASP A 380 14.52 -23.96 8.58
N SER A 381 13.21 -23.61 8.56
CA SER A 381 12.42 -23.40 9.80
C SER A 381 12.34 -24.65 10.67
N ARG A 382 12.46 -25.84 10.05
CA ARG A 382 12.55 -27.14 10.72
C ARG A 382 13.65 -27.22 11.77
N PHE A 383 14.71 -26.42 11.63
CA PHE A 383 15.80 -26.39 12.61
C PHE A 383 15.45 -25.57 13.87
N CYS A 384 14.46 -24.70 13.78
CA CYS A 384 14.00 -23.81 14.85
C CYS A 384 12.69 -24.28 15.52
N GLU A 385 12.04 -25.28 14.94
CA GLU A 385 10.72 -25.77 15.36
C GLU A 385 10.78 -27.16 16.03
N SER A 386 9.92 -27.35 17.04
CA SER A 386 9.64 -28.63 17.69
C SER A 386 8.12 -28.81 17.76
N GLU A 387 7.60 -29.96 17.28
CA GLU A 387 6.17 -30.27 17.29
C GLU A 387 5.27 -29.18 16.64
N GLY A 388 5.77 -28.54 15.58
CA GLY A 388 5.05 -27.49 14.84
C GLY A 388 4.98 -26.13 15.55
N LYS A 389 5.77 -25.92 16.59
CA LYS A 389 5.94 -24.62 17.26
C LYS A 389 7.41 -24.26 17.35
N LEU A 390 7.73 -22.97 17.53
CA LEU A 390 9.11 -22.57 17.84
C LEU A 390 9.58 -23.31 19.10
N ALA A 391 10.77 -23.90 19.02
CA ALA A 391 11.25 -24.82 20.04
C ALA A 391 11.61 -24.18 21.37
N ARG A 392 11.58 -22.86 21.44
CA ARG A 392 11.88 -22.11 22.66
C ARG A 392 10.88 -20.99 22.80
N ASP A 393 10.32 -20.85 24.00
CA ASP A 393 9.45 -19.75 24.40
C ASP A 393 10.05 -18.36 24.18
N ALA A 394 11.38 -18.27 24.18
CA ALA A 394 12.11 -17.03 23.96
C ALA A 394 12.07 -16.56 22.49
N LEU A 395 11.75 -17.46 21.55
CA LEU A 395 11.71 -17.14 20.14
C LEU A 395 10.31 -16.66 19.75
N HIS A 396 10.27 -15.66 18.89
CA HIS A 396 9.05 -15.12 18.33
C HIS A 396 9.19 -15.05 16.81
N SER A 397 8.20 -15.60 16.09
CA SER A 397 8.16 -15.55 14.64
C SER A 397 7.44 -14.27 14.23
N ILE A 398 8.13 -13.41 13.47
CA ILE A 398 7.46 -12.28 12.82
C ILE A 398 6.56 -12.80 11.69
N GLY A 399 6.98 -13.86 11.00
CA GLY A 399 6.28 -14.47 9.89
C GLY A 399 7.13 -14.55 8.63
N THR A 400 6.57 -15.18 7.59
CA THR A 400 7.19 -15.27 6.26
C THR A 400 6.85 -14.03 5.46
N VAL A 401 7.87 -13.33 4.98
CA VAL A 401 7.78 -12.10 4.19
C VAL A 401 8.59 -12.25 2.90
N GLU A 402 8.22 -11.52 1.86
CA GLU A 402 9.05 -11.35 0.67
C GLU A 402 10.20 -10.35 0.96
N HIS A 403 11.43 -10.78 0.74
CA HIS A 403 12.63 -9.95 0.82
C HIS A 403 13.59 -10.31 -0.33
N GLN A 404 14.04 -9.31 -1.10
CA GLN A 404 14.88 -9.50 -2.29
C GLN A 404 14.29 -10.48 -3.33
N GLY A 405 12.97 -10.48 -3.49
CA GLY A 405 12.26 -11.35 -4.44
C GLY A 405 12.16 -12.82 -4.01
N ALA A 406 12.55 -13.16 -2.78
CA ALA A 406 12.44 -14.50 -2.21
C ALA A 406 11.63 -14.48 -0.91
N GLU A 407 10.94 -15.59 -0.62
CA GLU A 407 10.27 -15.78 0.66
C GLU A 407 11.29 -16.05 1.76
N LYS A 408 11.19 -15.30 2.86
CA LYS A 408 12.07 -15.39 4.02
C LYS A 408 11.26 -15.41 5.30
N LEU A 409 11.62 -16.29 6.22
CA LEU A 409 11.08 -16.33 7.57
C LEU A 409 11.97 -15.52 8.50
N ILE A 410 11.36 -14.67 9.32
CA ILE A 410 12.08 -13.87 10.34
C ILE A 410 11.71 -14.37 11.74
N ILE A 411 12.72 -14.77 12.50
CA ILE A 411 12.57 -15.22 13.90
C ILE A 411 13.43 -14.34 14.79
N VAL A 412 12.88 -13.89 15.92
CA VAL A 412 13.55 -13.01 16.87
C VAL A 412 13.70 -13.70 18.22
N SER A 413 14.86 -13.57 18.86
CA SER A 413 15.05 -13.96 20.25
C SER A 413 14.72 -12.80 21.18
N CYS A 414 13.67 -12.97 21.98
CA CYS A 414 13.31 -12.08 23.09
C CYS A 414 14.27 -12.18 24.29
N ARG A 415 15.25 -13.09 24.26
CA ARG A 415 16.25 -13.28 25.32
C ARG A 415 17.57 -12.57 25.01
N ARG A 416 17.92 -12.43 23.74
CA ARG A 416 19.21 -11.86 23.30
C ARG A 416 19.01 -10.42 22.84
N PHE A 417 19.54 -9.47 23.60
CA PHE A 417 19.44 -8.06 23.27
C PHE A 417 20.77 -7.32 23.44
N LEU A 418 20.88 -6.19 22.74
CA LEU A 418 21.96 -5.22 22.88
C LEU A 418 21.36 -3.85 23.25
N ALA A 419 22.13 -3.05 23.97
CA ALA A 419 21.84 -1.64 24.20
C ALA A 419 22.99 -0.82 23.61
N ILE A 420 22.71 -0.08 22.54
CA ILE A 420 23.71 0.63 21.74
C ILE A 420 23.43 2.13 21.85
N PRO A 421 24.38 2.96 22.31
CA PRO A 421 24.23 4.41 22.30
C PRO A 421 24.00 4.92 20.88
N THR A 422 23.09 5.89 20.70
CA THR A 422 22.72 6.39 19.36
C THR A 422 23.91 6.89 18.55
N VAL A 423 24.89 7.50 19.22
CA VAL A 423 26.15 7.96 18.60
C VAL A 423 27.05 6.83 18.08
N ALA A 424 26.94 5.63 18.65
CA ALA A 424 27.75 4.48 18.27
C ALA A 424 27.13 3.66 17.13
N ILE A 425 25.84 3.83 16.84
CA ILE A 425 25.12 3.08 15.80
C ILE A 425 25.75 3.29 14.42
N ARG A 426 26.19 4.52 14.12
CA ARG A 426 26.82 4.85 12.83
C ARG A 426 28.13 4.09 12.56
N ASN A 427 28.77 3.58 13.61
CA ASN A 427 30.02 2.82 13.50
C ASN A 427 29.77 1.30 13.57
N MET A 428 28.51 0.86 13.65
CA MET A 428 28.16 -0.55 13.63
C MET A 428 28.01 -1.03 12.19
N PRO A 429 28.40 -2.27 11.88
CA PRO A 429 28.29 -2.84 10.53
C PRO A 429 26.87 -3.31 10.23
N LEU A 430 25.92 -2.39 10.38
CA LEU A 430 24.49 -2.63 10.22
C LEU A 430 24.04 -2.02 8.90
N THR A 431 23.14 -2.70 8.19
CA THR A 431 22.48 -2.18 7.01
C THR A 431 20.98 -2.34 7.20
N PRO A 432 20.19 -1.25 7.30
CA PRO A 432 18.74 -1.30 7.38
C PRO A 432 18.19 -1.96 6.13
N ILE A 433 17.34 -2.96 6.29
CA ILE A 433 16.76 -3.71 5.17
C ILE A 433 15.23 -3.62 5.13
N LEU A 434 14.59 -3.63 6.30
CA LEU A 434 13.14 -3.63 6.46
C LEU A 434 12.79 -2.84 7.71
N ARG A 435 11.54 -2.40 7.83
CA ARG A 435 10.96 -1.87 9.07
C ARG A 435 9.71 -2.64 9.43
N LEU A 436 9.62 -3.13 10.67
CA LEU A 436 8.38 -3.69 11.19
C LEU A 436 7.30 -2.61 11.28
N ARG A 437 6.09 -2.93 10.82
CA ARG A 437 4.94 -2.04 10.99
C ARG A 437 4.53 -1.97 12.46
N ARG A 438 3.85 -0.87 12.82
CA ARG A 438 3.48 -0.52 14.20
C ARG A 438 2.89 -1.68 14.99
N THR A 439 1.88 -2.35 14.45
CA THR A 439 1.22 -3.49 15.10
C THR A 439 2.20 -4.63 15.43
N MET A 440 3.09 -4.98 14.50
CA MET A 440 4.07 -6.06 14.71
C MET A 440 5.16 -5.69 15.70
N ILE A 441 5.66 -4.45 15.67
CA ILE A 441 6.65 -4.01 16.66
C ILE A 441 6.04 -3.90 18.06
N ASP A 442 4.76 -3.55 18.17
CA ASP A 442 4.04 -3.53 19.45
C ASP A 442 3.83 -4.94 20.01
N GLU A 443 3.44 -5.90 19.15
CA GLU A 443 3.36 -7.32 19.52
C GLU A 443 4.72 -7.85 20.00
N LEU A 444 5.79 -7.61 19.24
CA LEU A 444 7.14 -8.01 19.61
C LEU A 444 7.60 -7.36 20.93
N SER A 445 7.29 -6.08 21.13
CA SER A 445 7.59 -5.36 22.38
C SER A 445 6.87 -5.97 23.58
N HIS A 446 5.61 -6.35 23.40
CA HIS A 446 4.83 -7.04 24.42
C HIS A 446 5.44 -8.41 24.75
N GLN A 447 5.74 -9.22 23.73
CA GLN A 447 6.34 -10.55 23.91
C GLN A 447 7.70 -10.48 24.63
N TYR A 448 8.55 -9.54 24.22
CA TYR A 448 9.83 -9.27 24.89
C TYR A 448 9.64 -8.90 26.36
N THR A 449 8.70 -8.00 26.65
CA THR A 449 8.43 -7.54 28.03
C THR A 449 7.88 -8.67 28.89
N THR A 450 6.97 -9.49 28.35
CA THR A 450 6.41 -10.66 29.03
C THR A 450 7.48 -11.71 29.32
N TYR A 451 8.39 -11.96 28.37
CA TYR A 451 9.48 -12.90 28.58
C TYR A 451 10.48 -12.41 29.64
N THR A 452 10.92 -11.15 29.56
CA THR A 452 11.89 -10.56 30.49
C THR A 452 11.38 -10.40 31.92
N ARG A 453 10.06 -10.30 32.11
CA ARG A 453 9.44 -10.15 33.44
C ARG A 453 9.15 -11.47 34.15
N ARG A 454 9.41 -12.64 33.55
CA ARG A 454 9.15 -13.94 34.21
C ARG A 454 9.99 -14.05 35.49
N PRO A 455 9.38 -14.03 36.70
CA PRO A 455 10.15 -14.19 37.92
C PRO A 455 10.72 -15.61 37.97
N GLY A 456 12.04 -15.71 38.06
CA GLY A 456 12.71 -16.98 38.33
C GLY A 456 12.39 -17.42 39.74
N VAL A 457 11.45 -18.35 39.91
CA VAL A 457 11.26 -19.03 41.19
C VAL A 457 12.26 -20.18 41.23
N MET A 458 13.27 -20.09 42.11
CA MET A 458 14.07 -21.26 42.45
C MET A 458 13.15 -22.31 43.07
N ARG A 459 12.91 -23.40 42.34
CA ARG A 459 12.28 -24.60 42.88
C ARG A 459 13.38 -25.63 43.05
N PHE A 460 13.63 -26.02 44.29
CA PHE A 460 14.49 -27.15 44.59
C PHE A 460 13.66 -28.41 44.38
N SER A 461 14.14 -29.29 43.50
CA SER A 461 13.63 -30.66 43.32
C SER A 461 14.35 -31.62 44.25
#